data_AF-A0A9P0TPR0-F1
#
_entry.id   AF-A0A9P0TPR0-F1
#
_cell.length_a   1.000
_cell.length_b   1.000
_cell.length_c   1.000
_cell.angle_alpha   90.00
_cell.angle_beta   90.00
_cell.angle_gamma   90.00
#
_symmetry.space_group_name_H-M   'P 1'
#
loop_
_entity.id
_entity.type
_entity.pdbx_description
1 polymer ?
#
loop_
_entity_poly.entity_id
_entity_poly.type
_entity_poly.pdbx_seq_one_letter_code
_entity_poly.pdbx_strand_id
1 'polypeptide(L)'
;MSKFAVRVDAAVSALGSGGGAGLDENDFIDASRLVYDAVREIRRAVLMNRTSDDLDTDTEFEPVEDMTMETRSRSSAHTGEHGVDEYPDISGITNAREAMRKMTEEDKRKILQQVELFRREKMTFDNEVAKWDDAGNDIIMLAKHMCMIMLEMTDFTRGRGPLKTTMDVINAAKKISEAGTKLDKLTREIAEQCPESSTKQDLLAYLQRIALYCHQIQITSKVKADVQNISGELIVSGLDSATSLIQAAKNLMNAVVLTVKASYVASTKYTRQGTIASPIVVWRMKAPEKKPLIRPEKPEEVRAKVRRGSQKKQPSPIHALAEFQSPADNV
;
A
#
# COMPACT_ATOMS: atom_id res chain seq x y z
N MET A 1 5.33 -19.83 37.51
CA MET A 1 5.30 -20.35 36.12
C MET A 1 4.39 -19.46 35.28
N SER A 2 4.67 -19.28 33.99
CA SER A 2 3.77 -18.53 33.10
C SER A 2 2.41 -19.25 32.99
N LYS A 3 1.32 -18.52 32.76
CA LYS A 3 -0.03 -19.12 32.61
C LYS A 3 -0.02 -20.24 31.58
N PHE A 4 0.69 -20.07 30.47
CA PHE A 4 0.86 -21.10 29.45
C PHE A 4 1.54 -22.37 29.99
N ALA A 5 2.65 -22.26 30.72
CA ALA A 5 3.35 -23.43 31.27
C ALA A 5 2.46 -24.24 32.22
N VAL A 6 1.70 -23.57 33.10
CA VAL A 6 0.76 -24.23 34.01
C VAL A 6 -0.32 -25.00 33.25
N ARG A 7 -0.82 -24.45 32.13
CA ARG A 7 -1.85 -25.08 31.32
C ARG A 7 -1.31 -26.22 30.44
N VAL A 8 -0.06 -26.13 29.99
CA VAL A 8 0.65 -27.24 29.32
C VAL A 8 0.83 -28.40 30.27
N ASP A 9 1.30 -28.16 31.50
CA ASP A 9 1.50 -29.22 32.49
C ASP A 9 0.17 -29.91 32.87
N ALA A 10 -0.91 -29.14 32.99
CA ALA A 10 -2.25 -29.67 33.22
C ALA A 10 -2.76 -30.51 32.04
N ALA A 11 -2.57 -30.03 30.81
CA ALA A 11 -2.93 -30.76 29.58
C ALA A 11 -2.16 -32.07 29.45
N VAL A 12 -0.84 -32.05 29.67
CA VAL A 12 0.02 -33.23 29.63
C VAL A 12 -0.37 -34.25 30.70
N SER A 13 -0.67 -33.79 31.91
CA SER A 13 -1.08 -34.66 33.02
C SER A 13 -2.42 -35.35 32.75
N ALA A 14 -3.41 -34.61 32.21
CA ALA A 14 -4.70 -35.18 31.88
C ALA A 14 -4.59 -36.21 30.74
N LEU A 15 -3.84 -35.89 29.68
CA LEU A 15 -3.59 -36.82 28.57
C LEU A 15 -2.82 -38.07 29.02
N GLY A 16 -1.85 -37.92 29.92
CA GLY A 16 -1.08 -39.03 30.48
C GLY A 16 -1.89 -39.99 31.37
N SER A 17 -2.97 -39.49 31.99
CA SER A 17 -3.89 -40.29 32.82
C SER A 17 -4.98 -41.02 32.01
N GLY A 18 -5.01 -40.88 30.68
CA GLY A 18 -5.99 -41.54 29.81
C GLY A 18 -7.41 -40.97 29.87
N GLY A 19 -7.59 -39.83 30.56
CA GLY A 19 -8.88 -39.14 30.67
C GLY A 19 -8.82 -37.76 30.01
N GLY A 20 -9.34 -37.62 28.80
CA GLY A 20 -9.54 -36.32 28.14
C GLY A 20 -10.69 -35.48 28.73
N ALA A 21 -11.47 -36.04 29.65
CA ALA A 21 -12.63 -35.39 30.24
C ALA A 21 -12.21 -34.52 31.44
N GLY A 22 -12.00 -33.22 31.20
CA GLY A 22 -11.69 -32.25 32.25
C GLY A 22 -10.77 -31.11 31.82
N LEU A 23 -10.26 -31.14 30.59
CA LEU A 23 -9.45 -30.07 30.04
C LEU A 23 -10.33 -28.93 29.55
N ASP A 24 -10.11 -27.74 30.11
CA ASP A 24 -10.68 -26.50 29.59
C ASP A 24 -9.88 -26.08 28.35
N GLU A 25 -10.32 -26.57 27.19
CA GLU A 25 -9.68 -26.32 25.90
C GLU A 25 -9.68 -24.83 25.54
N ASN A 26 -10.73 -24.09 25.88
CA ASN A 26 -10.82 -22.66 25.59
C ASN A 26 -9.74 -21.89 26.36
N ASP A 27 -9.54 -22.22 27.63
CA ASP A 27 -8.50 -21.57 28.43
C ASP A 27 -7.08 -21.95 27.96
N PHE A 28 -6.87 -23.19 27.49
CA PHE A 28 -5.58 -23.58 26.89
C PHE A 28 -5.29 -22.82 25.58
N ILE A 29 -6.31 -22.65 24.73
CA ILE A 29 -6.22 -21.87 23.49
C ILE A 29 -5.93 -20.40 23.81
N ASP A 30 -6.61 -19.81 24.78
CA ASP A 30 -6.39 -18.42 25.21
C ASP A 30 -4.98 -18.22 25.78
N ALA A 31 -4.50 -19.14 26.62
CA ALA A 31 -3.15 -19.11 27.15
C ALA A 31 -2.09 -19.21 26.03
N SER A 32 -2.33 -20.02 25.01
CA SER A 32 -1.46 -20.18 23.84
C SER A 32 -1.46 -18.92 22.96
N ARG A 33 -2.63 -18.32 22.75
CA ARG A 33 -2.79 -17.08 21.97
C ARG A 33 -2.06 -15.90 22.62
N LEU A 34 -2.10 -15.80 23.95
CA LEU A 34 -1.38 -14.76 24.69
C LEU A 34 0.14 -14.85 24.49
N VAL A 35 0.71 -16.06 24.38
CA VAL A 35 2.14 -16.24 24.09
C VAL A 35 2.46 -15.78 22.68
N TYR A 36 1.63 -16.14 21.69
CA TYR A 36 1.80 -15.68 20.31
C TYR A 36 1.72 -14.15 20.20
N ASP A 37 0.71 -13.54 20.82
CA ASP A 37 0.52 -12.09 20.81
C ASP A 37 1.68 -11.37 21.51
N ALA A 38 2.19 -11.91 22.62
CA ALA A 38 3.37 -11.37 23.29
C ALA A 38 4.64 -11.45 22.43
N VAL A 39 4.91 -12.59 21.77
CA VAL A 39 6.05 -12.74 20.86
C VAL A 39 5.92 -11.79 19.66
N ARG A 40 4.69 -11.63 19.14
CA ARG A 40 4.38 -10.72 18.05
C ARG A 40 4.58 -9.25 18.45
N GLU A 41 4.16 -8.86 19.64
CA GLU A 41 4.36 -7.53 20.22
C GLU A 41 5.86 -7.25 20.42
N ILE A 42 6.62 -8.20 20.96
CA ILE A 42 8.07 -8.10 21.10
C ILE A 42 8.72 -7.92 19.72
N ARG A 43 8.33 -8.74 18.73
CA ARG A 43 8.84 -8.61 17.35
C ARG A 43 8.51 -7.24 16.77
N ARG A 44 7.29 -6.72 16.99
CA ARG A 44 6.90 -5.37 16.56
C ARG A 44 7.75 -4.30 17.24
N ALA A 45 7.92 -4.35 18.55
CA ALA A 45 8.71 -3.39 19.29
C ALA A 45 10.19 -3.40 18.87
N VAL A 46 10.75 -4.59 18.64
CA VAL A 46 12.12 -4.76 18.13
C VAL A 46 12.26 -4.21 16.70
N LEU A 47 11.28 -4.46 15.83
CA LEU A 47 11.29 -3.93 14.46
C LEU A 47 11.03 -2.41 14.41
N MET A 48 10.24 -1.86 15.34
CA MET A 48 10.02 -0.41 15.45
C MET A 48 11.21 0.34 16.04
N ASN A 49 12.04 -0.34 16.85
CA ASN A 49 13.32 0.20 17.33
C ASN A 49 14.48 -0.06 16.37
N ARG A 50 14.24 -0.69 15.21
CA ARG A 50 15.25 -0.92 14.19
C ARG A 50 15.47 0.39 13.42
N THR A 51 16.62 1.01 13.64
CA THR A 51 17.08 2.16 12.83
C THR A 51 17.29 1.71 11.38
N SER A 52 17.07 2.59 10.41
CA SER A 52 17.07 2.33 8.96
C SER A 52 18.32 1.64 8.39
N ASP A 53 19.36 1.50 9.20
CA ASP A 53 20.71 1.15 8.79
C ASP A 53 21.04 -0.35 8.96
N ASP A 54 20.16 -1.15 9.57
CA ASP A 54 20.32 -2.62 9.72
C ASP A 54 19.65 -3.45 8.60
N LEU A 55 19.27 -2.81 7.49
CA LEU A 55 18.71 -3.50 6.32
C LEU A 55 19.86 -4.00 5.42
N ASP A 56 20.39 -5.18 5.73
CA ASP A 56 21.26 -5.93 4.81
C ASP A 56 20.53 -6.08 3.45
N THR A 57 21.13 -5.54 2.40
CA THR A 57 20.52 -5.25 1.11
C THR A 57 20.48 -6.46 0.15
N ASP A 58 20.41 -7.70 0.66
CA ASP A 58 20.53 -8.89 -0.22
C ASP A 58 19.52 -10.01 0.05
N THR A 59 18.35 -9.71 0.61
CA THR A 59 17.26 -10.69 0.66
C THR A 59 15.94 -10.03 0.32
N GLU A 60 15.44 -10.40 -0.87
CA GLU A 60 14.08 -10.23 -1.37
C GLU A 60 13.41 -8.87 -1.14
N PHE A 61 13.21 -8.15 -2.24
CA PHE A 61 12.39 -6.95 -2.32
C PHE A 61 10.92 -7.26 -1.94
N GLU A 62 10.64 -7.35 -0.65
CA GLU A 62 9.29 -7.24 -0.08
C GLU A 62 8.91 -5.75 -0.12
N PRO A 63 7.91 -5.35 -0.93
CA PRO A 63 7.53 -3.95 -1.06
C PRO A 63 6.81 -3.49 0.21
N VAL A 64 7.58 -2.91 1.14
CA VAL A 64 7.19 -1.92 2.16
C VAL A 64 5.68 -1.67 2.31
N GLU A 65 5.02 -2.49 3.13
CA GLU A 65 3.61 -2.36 3.49
C GLU A 65 3.34 -1.36 4.64
N ASP A 66 4.34 -0.58 5.08
CA ASP A 66 4.27 0.15 6.36
C ASP A 66 3.58 1.53 6.30
N MET A 67 3.25 2.05 5.12
CA MET A 67 2.56 3.36 5.01
C MET A 67 1.02 3.26 4.96
N THR A 68 0.44 2.13 5.39
CA THR A 68 -1.02 1.88 5.32
C THR A 68 -1.68 1.62 6.67
N MET A 69 -0.93 1.63 7.78
CA MET A 69 -1.48 1.31 9.10
C MET A 69 -2.27 2.47 9.74
N GLU A 70 -1.98 3.74 9.39
CA GLU A 70 -2.54 4.91 10.09
C GLU A 70 -3.89 5.43 9.55
N THR A 71 -4.37 4.94 8.40
CA THR A 71 -5.66 5.37 7.80
C THR A 71 -6.73 4.28 7.79
N ARG A 72 -6.60 3.25 8.64
CA ARG A 72 -7.68 2.29 8.86
C ARG A 72 -8.91 2.98 9.46
N SER A 73 -9.83 3.38 8.59
CA SER A 73 -11.20 3.72 8.97
C SER A 73 -11.80 2.54 9.74
N ARG A 74 -12.18 2.76 11.00
CA ARG A 74 -12.88 1.80 11.86
C ARG A 74 -14.36 1.65 11.47
N SER A 75 -14.67 1.68 10.18
CA SER A 75 -16.05 1.53 9.65
C SER A 75 -16.35 0.10 9.21
N SER A 76 -15.83 -0.89 9.94
CA SER A 76 -16.16 -2.30 9.75
C SER A 76 -16.62 -2.91 11.07
N ALA A 77 -17.83 -2.54 11.47
CA ALA A 77 -18.52 -3.18 12.60
C ALA A 77 -19.88 -3.76 12.19
N HIS A 78 -20.20 -3.85 10.88
CA HIS A 78 -21.51 -4.34 10.44
C HIS A 78 -21.50 -4.97 9.04
N THR A 79 -20.69 -6.01 8.84
CA THR A 79 -21.04 -7.07 7.89
C THR A 79 -20.89 -8.40 8.62
N GLY A 80 -22.03 -9.05 8.82
CA GLY A 80 -22.22 -10.17 9.73
C GLY A 80 -21.33 -11.37 9.42
N GLU A 81 -21.15 -12.15 10.47
CA GLU A 81 -20.46 -13.43 10.60
C GLU A 81 -21.08 -14.58 9.74
N HIS A 82 -21.95 -14.26 8.78
CA HIS A 82 -22.43 -15.19 7.78
C HIS A 82 -21.64 -14.98 6.49
N GLY A 83 -20.63 -15.82 6.28
CA GLY A 83 -19.90 -15.87 5.02
C GLY A 83 -20.88 -16.19 3.88
N VAL A 84 -21.13 -15.21 3.02
CA VAL A 84 -21.89 -15.41 1.79
C VAL A 84 -21.02 -16.25 0.87
N ASP A 85 -21.40 -17.50 0.65
CA ASP A 85 -20.76 -18.35 -0.35
C ASP A 85 -21.16 -17.88 -1.75
N GLU A 86 -20.21 -17.24 -2.44
CA GLU A 86 -20.41 -16.71 -3.79
C GLU A 86 -20.32 -17.81 -4.86
N TYR A 87 -19.77 -18.97 -4.52
CA TYR A 87 -19.57 -20.12 -5.40
C TYR A 87 -20.07 -21.42 -4.74
N PRO A 88 -21.38 -21.53 -4.42
CA PRO A 88 -21.93 -22.64 -3.62
C PRO A 88 -21.71 -24.04 -4.23
N ASP A 89 -21.56 -24.11 -5.55
CA ASP A 89 -21.36 -25.36 -6.29
C ASP A 89 -19.88 -25.76 -6.43
N ILE A 90 -18.95 -24.97 -5.88
CA ILE A 90 -17.50 -25.14 -6.08
C ILE A 90 -16.79 -25.36 -4.74
N SER A 91 -16.38 -26.60 -4.49
CA SER A 91 -15.57 -26.91 -3.30
C SER A 91 -14.20 -26.22 -3.33
N GLY A 92 -13.79 -25.64 -2.20
CA GLY A 92 -12.45 -25.07 -1.99
C GLY A 92 -12.30 -23.56 -2.24
N ILE A 93 -13.38 -22.87 -2.64
CA ILE A 93 -13.46 -21.41 -2.74
C ILE A 93 -14.83 -20.98 -2.19
N THR A 94 -14.86 -19.94 -1.36
CA THR A 94 -16.13 -19.42 -0.81
C THR A 94 -16.45 -18.00 -1.29
N ASN A 95 -15.47 -17.27 -1.82
CA ASN A 95 -15.65 -15.87 -2.19
C ASN A 95 -14.74 -15.45 -3.35
N ALA A 96 -15.13 -14.39 -4.06
CA ALA A 96 -14.40 -13.89 -5.23
C ALA A 96 -12.94 -13.50 -4.93
N ARG A 97 -12.63 -13.00 -3.72
CA ARG A 97 -11.24 -12.70 -3.34
C ARG A 97 -10.37 -13.96 -3.28
N GLU A 98 -10.91 -15.08 -2.79
CA GLU A 98 -10.22 -16.38 -2.82
C GLU A 98 -10.00 -16.86 -4.25
N ALA A 99 -10.98 -16.69 -5.14
CA ALA A 99 -10.79 -16.98 -6.56
C ALA A 99 -9.61 -16.21 -7.16
N MET A 100 -9.46 -14.91 -6.84
CA MET A 100 -8.30 -14.13 -7.29
C MET A 100 -6.94 -14.68 -6.80
N ARG A 101 -6.89 -15.33 -5.63
CA ARG A 101 -5.66 -15.99 -5.12
C ARG A 101 -5.31 -17.26 -5.89
N LYS A 102 -6.32 -17.92 -6.45
CA LYS A 102 -6.21 -19.19 -7.19
C LYS A 102 -5.91 -18.98 -8.67
N MET A 103 -5.81 -17.75 -9.15
CA MET A 103 -5.35 -17.45 -10.51
C MET A 103 -3.93 -17.98 -10.77
N THR A 104 -3.62 -18.20 -12.05
CA THR A 104 -2.28 -18.64 -12.49
C THR A 104 -1.21 -17.60 -12.13
N GLU A 105 0.04 -18.05 -11.96
CA GLU A 105 1.17 -17.14 -11.70
C GLU A 105 1.45 -16.20 -12.88
N GLU A 106 1.11 -16.61 -14.10
CA GLU A 106 1.19 -15.72 -15.26
C GLU A 106 0.21 -14.55 -15.16
N ASP A 107 -1.05 -14.84 -14.82
CA ASP A 107 -2.08 -13.81 -14.71
C ASP A 107 -1.83 -12.89 -13.52
N LYS A 108 -1.41 -13.45 -12.38
CA LYS A 108 -0.98 -12.65 -11.22
C LYS A 108 0.14 -11.68 -11.59
N ARG A 109 1.12 -12.10 -12.41
CA ARG A 109 2.19 -11.22 -12.89
C ARG A 109 1.65 -10.07 -13.74
N LYS A 110 0.70 -10.34 -14.63
CA LYS A 110 0.04 -9.30 -15.46
C LYS A 110 -0.75 -8.33 -14.58
N ILE A 111 -1.48 -8.83 -13.58
CA ILE A 111 -2.18 -8.00 -12.58
C ILE A 111 -1.20 -7.11 -11.82
N LEU A 112 -0.08 -7.68 -11.33
CA LEU A 112 0.95 -6.91 -10.62
C LEU A 112 1.54 -5.80 -11.48
N GLN A 113 1.80 -6.05 -12.77
CA GLN A 113 2.27 -5.01 -13.69
C GLN A 113 1.27 -3.85 -13.76
N GLN A 114 -0.03 -4.13 -13.91
CA GLN A 114 -1.07 -3.09 -13.93
C GLN A 114 -1.17 -2.33 -12.59
N VAL A 115 -1.05 -3.03 -11.47
CA VAL A 115 -1.03 -2.41 -10.14
C VAL A 115 0.16 -1.47 -9.98
N GLU A 116 1.31 -1.78 -10.56
CA GLU A 116 2.47 -0.88 -10.54
C GLU A 116 2.24 0.39 -11.38
N LEU A 117 1.53 0.28 -12.52
CA LEU A 117 1.10 1.47 -13.27
C LEU A 117 0.15 2.35 -12.44
N PHE A 118 -0.76 1.73 -11.69
CA PHE A 118 -1.68 2.43 -10.78
C PHE A 118 -0.93 3.10 -9.62
N ARG A 119 0.06 2.43 -9.02
CA ARG A 119 0.88 2.98 -7.92
C ARG A 119 1.64 4.24 -8.32
N ARG A 120 2.17 4.30 -9.55
CA ARG A 120 2.80 5.53 -10.07
C ARG A 120 1.81 6.71 -10.15
N GLU A 121 0.58 6.44 -10.54
CA GLU A 121 -0.49 7.45 -10.51
C GLU A 121 -0.83 7.87 -9.09
N LYS A 122 -0.93 6.90 -8.17
CA LYS A 122 -1.16 7.15 -6.75
C LYS A 122 -0.05 7.99 -6.12
N MET A 123 1.21 7.78 -6.48
CA MET A 123 2.32 8.64 -6.02
C MET A 123 2.15 10.08 -6.50
N THR A 124 1.68 10.27 -7.74
CA THR A 124 1.38 11.61 -8.27
C THR A 124 0.22 12.25 -7.50
N PHE A 125 -0.79 11.46 -7.14
CA PHE A 125 -1.89 11.89 -6.30
C PHE A 125 -1.43 12.30 -4.90
N ASP A 126 -0.64 11.47 -4.22
CA ASP A 126 -0.14 11.76 -2.88
C ASP A 126 0.67 13.05 -2.86
N ASN A 127 1.57 13.24 -3.83
CA ASN A 127 2.39 14.44 -3.95
C ASN A 127 1.54 15.70 -4.14
N GLU A 128 0.40 15.59 -4.83
CA GLU A 128 -0.52 16.72 -5.00
C GLU A 128 -1.30 17.01 -3.73
N VAL A 129 -1.89 15.97 -3.14
CA VAL A 129 -2.77 16.10 -1.97
C VAL A 129 -1.99 16.44 -0.69
N ALA A 130 -0.76 15.98 -0.54
CA ALA A 130 0.08 16.26 0.63
C ALA A 130 0.42 17.75 0.83
N LYS A 131 0.25 18.58 -0.21
CA LYS A 131 0.42 20.03 -0.14
C LYS A 131 -0.66 20.70 0.69
N TRP A 132 -1.83 20.07 0.82
CA TRP A 132 -3.04 20.69 1.32
C TRP A 132 -3.41 20.14 2.69
N ASP A 133 -3.75 21.06 3.59
CA ASP A 133 -4.53 20.74 4.79
C ASP A 133 -5.97 20.42 4.35
N ASP A 134 -6.50 19.31 4.85
CA ASP A 134 -7.85 18.84 4.53
C ASP A 134 -8.91 19.38 5.48
N ALA A 135 -8.51 20.05 6.56
CA ALA A 135 -9.43 20.70 7.49
C ALA A 135 -10.27 21.79 6.79
N GLY A 136 -11.55 21.48 6.51
CA GLY A 136 -12.47 22.37 5.81
C GLY A 136 -12.27 22.43 4.30
N ASN A 137 -11.60 21.44 3.71
CA ASN A 137 -11.50 21.30 2.26
C ASN A 137 -12.11 19.97 1.78
N ASP A 138 -13.41 20.01 1.51
CA ASP A 138 -14.19 18.86 1.09
C ASP A 138 -13.68 18.23 -0.22
N ILE A 139 -13.10 19.03 -1.13
CA ILE A 139 -12.49 18.52 -2.36
C ILE A 139 -11.32 17.58 -2.04
N ILE A 140 -10.43 17.98 -1.12
CA ILE A 140 -9.30 17.15 -0.71
C ILE A 140 -9.79 15.90 0.06
N MET A 141 -10.77 16.05 0.94
CA MET A 141 -11.33 14.91 1.69
C MET A 141 -11.97 13.88 0.75
N LEU A 142 -12.79 14.33 -0.21
CA LEU A 142 -13.43 13.46 -1.21
C LEU A 142 -12.37 12.78 -2.08
N ALA A 143 -11.34 13.52 -2.52
CA ALA A 143 -10.24 12.97 -3.30
C ALA A 143 -9.51 11.84 -2.55
N LYS A 144 -9.16 12.07 -1.26
CA LYS A 144 -8.55 11.04 -0.39
C LYS A 144 -9.46 9.83 -0.21
N HIS A 145 -10.75 10.06 -0.01
CA HIS A 145 -11.74 8.98 0.14
C HIS A 145 -11.84 8.11 -1.13
N MET A 146 -11.92 8.73 -2.31
CA MET A 146 -11.93 8.03 -3.59
C MET A 146 -10.63 7.23 -3.80
N CYS A 147 -9.47 7.82 -3.45
CA CYS A 147 -8.16 7.15 -3.51
C CYS A 147 -8.12 5.89 -2.63
N MET A 148 -8.59 5.98 -1.39
CA MET A 148 -8.66 4.86 -0.46
C MET A 148 -9.49 3.71 -1.04
N ILE A 149 -10.68 3.98 -1.58
CA ILE A 149 -11.53 2.93 -2.15
C ILE A 149 -10.88 2.31 -3.40
N MET A 150 -10.27 3.12 -4.28
CA MET A 150 -9.53 2.60 -5.44
C MET A 150 -8.36 1.68 -5.03
N LEU A 151 -7.67 1.96 -3.91
CA LEU A 151 -6.66 1.07 -3.35
C LEU A 151 -7.26 -0.26 -2.90
N GLU A 152 -8.38 -0.24 -2.17
CA GLU A 152 -9.07 -1.47 -1.75
C GLU A 152 -9.52 -2.33 -2.95
N MET A 153 -10.02 -1.70 -4.01
CA MET A 153 -10.42 -2.38 -5.24
C MET A 153 -9.24 -2.98 -6.02
N THR A 154 -8.09 -2.30 -6.04
CA THR A 154 -6.86 -2.83 -6.67
C THR A 154 -6.14 -3.86 -5.82
N ASP A 155 -6.33 -3.86 -4.49
CA ASP A 155 -5.88 -4.95 -3.63
C ASP A 155 -6.77 -6.19 -3.77
N PHE A 156 -8.08 -6.01 -3.98
CA PHE A 156 -9.01 -7.12 -4.25
C PHE A 156 -8.56 -7.96 -5.45
N THR A 157 -8.11 -7.32 -6.54
CA THR A 157 -7.64 -8.04 -7.74
C THR A 157 -6.39 -8.87 -7.49
N ARG A 158 -5.66 -8.62 -6.40
CA ARG A 158 -4.50 -9.41 -5.95
C ARG A 158 -4.88 -10.48 -4.93
N GLY A 159 -6.19 -10.68 -4.68
CA GLY A 159 -6.69 -11.60 -3.67
C GLY A 159 -6.44 -11.13 -2.23
N ARG A 160 -6.24 -9.84 -1.99
CA ARG A 160 -6.00 -9.29 -0.66
C ARG A 160 -6.90 -8.08 -0.37
N GLY A 161 -6.66 -7.40 0.74
CA GLY A 161 -7.47 -6.25 1.13
C GLY A 161 -8.82 -6.64 1.77
N PRO A 162 -9.66 -5.64 2.09
CA PRO A 162 -10.86 -5.82 2.91
C PRO A 162 -12.06 -6.38 2.14
N LEU A 163 -12.15 -6.14 0.83
CA LEU A 163 -13.27 -6.59 -0.01
C LEU A 163 -13.17 -8.10 -0.21
N LYS A 164 -14.24 -8.86 0.04
CA LYS A 164 -14.23 -10.33 -0.05
C LYS A 164 -15.01 -10.84 -1.26
N THR A 165 -16.16 -10.23 -1.53
CA THR A 165 -17.12 -10.67 -2.54
C THR A 165 -17.18 -9.70 -3.71
N THR A 166 -17.70 -10.12 -4.87
CA THR A 166 -17.98 -9.17 -5.97
C THR A 166 -18.98 -8.10 -5.53
N MET A 167 -19.92 -8.43 -4.62
CA MET A 167 -20.86 -7.44 -4.07
C MET A 167 -20.14 -6.32 -3.30
N ASP A 168 -19.07 -6.63 -2.56
CA ASP A 168 -18.25 -5.63 -1.88
C ASP A 168 -17.60 -4.68 -2.89
N VAL A 169 -17.10 -5.21 -4.01
CA VAL A 169 -16.49 -4.42 -5.09
C VAL A 169 -17.53 -3.53 -5.78
N ILE A 170 -18.74 -4.04 -6.03
CA ILE A 170 -19.86 -3.25 -6.58
C ILE A 170 -20.23 -2.12 -5.62
N ASN A 171 -20.29 -2.39 -4.32
CA ASN A 171 -20.61 -1.38 -3.32
C ASN A 171 -19.49 -0.34 -3.16
N ALA A 172 -18.22 -0.74 -3.27
CA ALA A 172 -17.08 0.16 -3.36
C ALA A 172 -17.19 1.10 -4.58
N ALA A 173 -17.54 0.55 -5.75
CA ALA A 173 -17.76 1.34 -6.97
C ALA A 173 -18.91 2.35 -6.83
N LYS A 174 -20.00 1.98 -6.13
CA LYS A 174 -21.10 2.91 -5.80
C LYS A 174 -20.62 4.07 -4.91
N LYS A 175 -19.87 3.77 -3.85
CA LYS A 175 -19.27 4.79 -2.97
C LYS A 175 -18.35 5.76 -3.74
N ILE A 176 -17.54 5.24 -4.67
CA ILE A 176 -16.72 6.08 -5.56
C ILE A 176 -17.61 7.01 -6.40
N SER A 177 -18.68 6.48 -7.00
CA SER A 177 -19.60 7.28 -7.80
C SER A 177 -20.27 8.38 -6.99
N GLU A 178 -20.73 8.09 -5.77
CA GLU A 178 -21.32 9.08 -4.87
C GLU A 178 -20.33 10.19 -4.50
N ALA A 179 -19.09 9.82 -4.18
CA ALA A 179 -18.02 10.77 -3.92
C ALA A 179 -17.67 11.60 -5.15
N GLY A 180 -17.63 10.97 -6.34
CA GLY A 180 -17.40 11.62 -7.63
C GLY A 180 -18.48 12.66 -7.96
N THR A 181 -19.76 12.36 -7.69
CA THR A 181 -20.86 13.33 -7.86
C THR A 181 -20.76 14.51 -6.89
N LYS A 182 -20.39 14.26 -5.63
CA LYS A 182 -20.16 15.34 -4.64
C LYS A 182 -18.98 16.23 -5.05
N LEU A 183 -17.89 15.61 -5.53
CA LEU A 183 -16.71 16.31 -6.04
C LEU A 183 -17.06 17.16 -7.26
N ASP A 184 -17.87 16.63 -8.19
CA ASP A 184 -18.36 17.37 -9.36
C ASP A 184 -19.13 18.62 -8.93
N LYS A 185 -20.08 18.47 -8.02
CA LYS A 185 -20.92 19.58 -7.54
C LYS A 185 -20.07 20.73 -6.97
N LEU A 186 -19.22 20.45 -5.98
CA LEU A 186 -18.36 21.47 -5.34
C LEU A 186 -17.44 22.15 -6.35
N THR A 187 -16.85 21.36 -7.25
CA THR A 187 -15.93 21.88 -8.25
C THR A 187 -16.64 22.70 -9.33
N ARG A 188 -17.88 22.34 -9.66
CA ARG A 188 -18.69 23.08 -10.63
C ARG A 188 -19.08 24.46 -10.09
N GLU A 189 -19.41 24.55 -8.81
CA GLU A 189 -19.63 25.84 -8.13
C GLU A 189 -18.38 26.75 -8.21
N ILE A 190 -17.18 26.18 -8.04
CA ILE A 190 -15.89 26.89 -8.25
C ILE A 190 -15.74 27.34 -9.71
N ALA A 191 -16.08 26.48 -10.67
CA ALA A 191 -15.97 26.77 -12.09
C ALA A 191 -16.95 27.88 -12.54
N GLU A 192 -18.15 27.91 -11.98
CA GLU A 192 -19.18 28.93 -12.25
C GLU A 192 -18.76 30.32 -11.78
N GLN A 193 -18.05 30.39 -10.66
CA GLN A 193 -17.48 31.64 -10.13
C GLN A 193 -16.19 32.05 -10.85
N CYS A 194 -15.50 31.10 -11.49
CA CYS A 194 -14.28 31.38 -12.24
C CYS A 194 -14.58 32.21 -13.50
N PRO A 195 -13.84 33.31 -13.76
CA PRO A 195 -13.89 34.01 -15.03
C PRO A 195 -13.59 33.07 -16.19
N GLU A 196 -14.18 33.36 -17.34
CA GLU A 196 -13.95 32.59 -18.55
C GLU A 196 -12.45 32.55 -18.87
N SER A 197 -11.89 31.35 -18.89
CA SER A 197 -10.46 31.12 -19.03
C SER A 197 -10.19 29.65 -19.38
N SER A 198 -9.01 29.36 -19.91
CA SER A 198 -8.56 27.98 -20.18
C SER A 198 -8.68 27.08 -18.94
N THR A 199 -8.34 27.60 -17.75
CA THR A 199 -8.48 26.86 -16.48
C THR A 199 -9.91 26.40 -16.22
N LYS A 200 -10.92 27.24 -16.50
CA LYS A 200 -12.33 26.87 -16.32
C LYS A 200 -12.72 25.76 -17.30
N GLN A 201 -12.29 25.87 -18.55
CA GLN A 201 -12.55 24.86 -19.58
C GLN A 201 -11.89 23.52 -19.24
N ASP A 202 -10.62 23.54 -18.82
CA ASP A 202 -9.90 22.35 -18.35
C ASP A 202 -10.60 21.71 -17.16
N LEU A 203 -11.03 22.51 -16.18
CA LEU A 203 -11.73 22.03 -14.99
C LEU A 203 -13.03 21.30 -15.36
N LEU A 204 -13.86 21.90 -16.24
CA LEU A 204 -15.09 21.28 -16.71
C LEU A 204 -14.84 19.99 -17.51
N ALA A 205 -13.77 19.94 -18.31
CA ALA A 205 -13.38 18.73 -19.03
C ALA A 205 -12.92 17.62 -18.07
N TYR A 206 -12.19 17.95 -17.01
CA TYR A 206 -11.80 16.96 -16.00
C TYR A 206 -13.00 16.43 -15.21
N LEU A 207 -14.01 17.26 -14.95
CA LEU A 207 -15.27 16.82 -14.36
C LEU A 207 -16.01 15.79 -15.24
N GLN A 208 -16.08 16.03 -16.55
CA GLN A 208 -16.62 15.04 -17.49
C GLN A 208 -15.83 13.72 -17.48
N ARG A 209 -14.48 13.81 -17.39
CA ARG A 209 -13.62 12.62 -17.25
C ARG A 209 -13.88 11.86 -15.95
N ILE A 210 -14.10 12.55 -14.83
CA ILE A 210 -14.48 11.91 -13.56
C ILE A 210 -15.79 11.14 -13.73
N ALA A 211 -16.81 11.75 -14.32
CA ALA A 211 -18.10 11.10 -14.56
C ALA A 211 -17.95 9.83 -15.43
N LEU A 212 -17.19 9.93 -16.52
CA LEU A 212 -16.88 8.81 -17.40
C LEU A 212 -16.18 7.66 -16.65
N TYR A 213 -15.12 7.96 -15.89
CA TYR A 213 -14.35 6.91 -15.22
C TYR A 213 -15.06 6.32 -14.00
N CYS A 214 -15.90 7.09 -13.30
CA CYS A 214 -16.81 6.53 -12.29
C CYS A 214 -17.75 5.49 -12.91
N HIS A 215 -18.31 5.79 -14.09
CA HIS A 215 -19.14 4.84 -14.82
C HIS A 215 -18.35 3.60 -15.28
N GLN A 216 -17.12 3.77 -15.78
CA GLN A 216 -16.27 2.64 -16.15
C GLN A 216 -15.98 1.71 -14.95
N ILE A 217 -15.65 2.27 -13.78
CA ILE A 217 -15.44 1.47 -12.56
C ILE A 217 -16.71 0.71 -12.17
N GLN A 218 -17.89 1.32 -12.29
CA GLN A 218 -19.16 0.63 -12.03
C GLN A 218 -19.38 -0.55 -12.98
N ILE A 219 -19.04 -0.43 -14.26
CA ILE A 219 -19.16 -1.52 -15.23
C ILE A 219 -18.17 -2.64 -14.87
N THR A 220 -16.89 -2.30 -14.71
CA THR A 220 -15.84 -3.30 -14.45
C THR A 220 -16.01 -4.01 -13.11
N SER A 221 -16.57 -3.32 -12.09
CA SER A 221 -16.87 -3.91 -10.78
C SER A 221 -17.92 -5.02 -10.79
N LYS A 222 -18.79 -5.08 -11.81
CA LYS A 222 -19.87 -6.06 -11.90
C LYS A 222 -19.44 -7.38 -12.53
N VAL A 223 -18.26 -7.42 -13.16
CA VAL A 223 -17.77 -8.61 -13.83
C VAL A 223 -17.18 -9.55 -12.79
N LYS A 224 -17.77 -10.73 -12.67
CA LYS A 224 -17.27 -11.80 -11.81
C LYS A 224 -16.14 -12.56 -12.50
N ALA A 225 -15.18 -13.03 -11.72
CA ALA A 225 -14.26 -14.05 -12.21
C ALA A 225 -15.03 -15.36 -12.38
N ASP A 226 -14.86 -16.01 -13.52
CA ASP A 226 -15.41 -17.34 -13.74
C ASP A 226 -14.49 -18.38 -13.09
N VAL A 227 -15.09 -19.37 -12.45
CA VAL A 227 -14.38 -20.39 -11.65
C VAL A 227 -14.95 -21.75 -12.05
N GLN A 228 -14.06 -22.63 -12.47
CA GLN A 228 -14.42 -23.97 -12.91
C GLN A 228 -13.59 -25.00 -12.15
N ASN A 229 -14.22 -26.12 -11.76
CA ASN A 229 -13.52 -27.26 -11.21
C ASN A 229 -13.38 -28.33 -12.30
N ILE A 230 -12.17 -28.53 -12.80
CA ILE A 230 -11.86 -29.52 -13.82
C ILE A 230 -10.93 -30.56 -13.20
N SER A 231 -11.44 -31.78 -13.04
CA SER A 231 -10.66 -32.91 -12.51
C SER A 231 -10.03 -32.65 -11.12
N GLY A 232 -10.67 -31.83 -10.28
CA GLY A 232 -10.18 -31.47 -8.95
C GLY A 232 -9.26 -30.23 -8.92
N GLU A 233 -8.93 -29.66 -10.09
CA GLU A 233 -8.19 -28.41 -10.20
C GLU A 233 -9.14 -27.23 -10.41
N LEU A 234 -8.90 -26.14 -9.67
CA LEU A 234 -9.68 -24.91 -9.78
C LEU A 234 -9.05 -23.99 -10.83
N ILE A 235 -9.75 -23.80 -11.94
CA ILE A 235 -9.36 -22.87 -13.01
C ILE A 235 -10.16 -21.57 -12.83
N VAL A 236 -9.45 -20.44 -12.75
CA VAL A 236 -10.05 -19.11 -12.54
C VAL A 236 -9.73 -18.20 -13.73
N SER A 237 -10.77 -17.75 -14.42
CA SER A 237 -10.70 -16.80 -15.54
C SER A 237 -11.22 -15.43 -15.11
N GLY A 238 -10.29 -14.58 -14.65
CA GLY A 238 -10.59 -13.23 -14.16
C GLY A 238 -9.58 -12.15 -14.56
N LEU A 239 -8.66 -12.46 -15.48
CA LEU A 239 -7.57 -11.54 -15.83
C LEU A 239 -8.08 -10.24 -16.47
N ASP A 240 -8.93 -10.34 -17.50
CA ASP A 240 -9.40 -9.18 -18.26
C ASP A 240 -10.27 -8.26 -17.41
N SER A 241 -11.11 -8.84 -16.53
CA SER A 241 -11.93 -8.06 -15.60
C SER A 241 -11.06 -7.36 -14.55
N ALA A 242 -10.08 -8.07 -13.97
CA ALA A 242 -9.16 -7.50 -12.99
C ALA A 242 -8.31 -6.36 -13.57
N THR A 243 -7.70 -6.57 -14.74
CA THR A 243 -6.87 -5.56 -15.41
C THR A 243 -7.69 -4.35 -15.87
N SER A 244 -8.90 -4.56 -16.39
CA SER A 244 -9.82 -3.48 -16.75
C SER A 244 -10.24 -2.65 -15.53
N LEU A 245 -10.50 -3.29 -14.38
CA LEU A 245 -10.82 -2.60 -13.14
C LEU A 245 -9.65 -1.72 -12.67
N ILE A 246 -8.43 -2.24 -12.69
CA ILE A 246 -7.22 -1.49 -12.32
C ILE A 246 -7.01 -0.30 -13.26
N GLN A 247 -7.21 -0.50 -14.57
CA GLN A 247 -7.05 0.56 -15.55
C GLN A 247 -8.09 1.67 -15.37
N ALA A 248 -9.35 1.33 -15.08
CA ALA A 248 -10.39 2.29 -14.77
C ALA A 248 -10.07 3.09 -13.49
N ALA A 249 -9.59 2.41 -12.43
CA ALA A 249 -9.13 3.06 -11.21
C ALA A 249 -7.94 4.01 -11.45
N LYS A 250 -6.96 3.61 -12.25
CA LYS A 250 -5.83 4.48 -12.64
C LYS A 250 -6.32 5.74 -13.37
N ASN A 251 -7.20 5.57 -14.35
CA ASN A 251 -7.74 6.69 -15.13
C ASN A 251 -8.54 7.66 -14.25
N LEU A 252 -9.34 7.13 -13.32
CA LEU A 252 -10.06 7.95 -12.36
C LEU A 252 -9.10 8.69 -11.42
N MET A 253 -8.07 8.02 -10.89
CA MET A 253 -7.04 8.66 -10.05
C MET A 253 -6.41 9.86 -10.76
N ASN A 254 -6.00 9.69 -12.02
CA ASN A 254 -5.44 10.78 -12.82
C ASN A 254 -6.42 11.97 -12.95
N ALA A 255 -7.68 11.68 -13.28
CA ALA A 255 -8.70 12.72 -13.42
C ALA A 255 -8.92 13.47 -12.10
N VAL A 256 -8.97 12.77 -10.97
CA VAL A 256 -9.10 13.38 -9.63
C VAL A 256 -7.93 14.31 -9.32
N VAL A 257 -6.68 13.90 -9.61
CA VAL A 257 -5.49 14.77 -9.41
C VAL A 257 -5.58 16.05 -10.22
N LEU A 258 -5.97 15.94 -11.50
CA LEU A 258 -6.10 17.08 -12.39
C LEU A 258 -7.21 18.03 -11.92
N THR A 259 -8.34 17.49 -11.47
CA THR A 259 -9.44 18.25 -10.89
C THR A 259 -9.01 19.00 -9.63
N VAL A 260 -8.28 18.37 -8.71
CA VAL A 260 -7.77 19.05 -7.50
C VAL A 260 -6.88 20.24 -7.87
N LYS A 261 -5.92 20.04 -8.79
CA LYS A 261 -5.02 21.11 -9.27
C LYS A 261 -5.79 22.26 -9.89
N ALA A 262 -6.68 21.95 -10.83
CA ALA A 262 -7.43 22.97 -11.57
C ALA A 262 -8.45 23.70 -10.67
N SER A 263 -9.03 23.01 -9.68
CA SER A 263 -9.92 23.62 -8.68
C SER A 263 -9.20 24.66 -7.84
N TYR A 264 -7.98 24.37 -7.40
CA TYR A 264 -7.16 25.35 -6.69
C TYR A 264 -6.90 26.59 -7.56
N VAL A 265 -6.40 26.39 -8.79
CA VAL A 265 -6.09 27.50 -9.70
C VAL A 265 -7.34 28.35 -9.97
N ALA A 266 -8.49 27.73 -10.25
CA ALA A 266 -9.76 28.42 -10.45
C ALA A 266 -10.18 29.23 -9.21
N SER A 267 -10.04 28.65 -8.01
CA SER A 267 -10.37 29.33 -6.74
C SER A 267 -9.57 30.61 -6.50
N THR A 268 -8.29 30.62 -6.90
CA THR A 268 -7.44 31.82 -6.78
C THR A 268 -7.84 32.96 -7.72
N LYS A 269 -8.51 32.66 -8.83
CA LYS A 269 -8.88 33.65 -9.86
C LYS A 269 -10.11 34.45 -9.49
N TYR A 270 -11.17 33.81 -8.98
CA TYR A 270 -12.41 34.54 -8.67
C TYR A 270 -12.40 35.27 -7.33
N THR A 271 -11.60 34.82 -6.35
CA THR A 271 -11.41 35.55 -5.07
C THR A 271 -10.91 36.99 -5.30
N ARG A 272 -10.20 37.24 -6.41
CA ARG A 272 -9.70 38.57 -6.79
C ARG A 272 -10.78 39.53 -7.33
N GLN A 273 -11.98 39.05 -7.64
CA GLN A 273 -13.07 39.87 -8.20
C GLN A 273 -13.93 40.57 -7.13
N GLY A 274 -13.70 40.32 -5.83
CA GLY A 274 -14.36 41.06 -4.74
C GLY A 274 -15.87 40.84 -4.59
N THR A 275 -16.44 39.89 -5.32
CA THR A 275 -17.89 39.66 -5.42
C THR A 275 -18.46 38.64 -4.43
N ILE A 276 -17.64 37.99 -3.59
CA ILE A 276 -18.07 36.82 -2.81
C ILE A 276 -17.65 36.93 -1.34
N ALA A 277 -18.63 36.76 -0.44
CA ALA A 277 -18.46 36.91 1.01
C ALA A 277 -17.74 35.73 1.69
N SER A 278 -17.70 34.53 1.07
CA SER A 278 -17.03 33.35 1.63
C SER A 278 -16.61 32.36 0.52
N PRO A 279 -15.39 31.81 0.55
CA PRO A 279 -14.94 30.82 -0.44
C PRO A 279 -15.65 29.48 -0.27
N ILE A 280 -15.97 28.79 -1.37
CA ILE A 280 -16.64 27.47 -1.38
C ILE A 280 -15.79 26.43 -0.62
N VAL A 281 -14.47 26.44 -0.85
CA VAL A 281 -13.50 25.61 -0.15
C VAL A 281 -12.30 26.45 0.26
N VAL A 282 -11.72 26.12 1.41
CA VAL A 282 -10.55 26.84 1.93
C VAL A 282 -9.28 26.07 1.55
N TRP A 283 -8.42 26.71 0.76
CA TRP A 283 -7.12 26.16 0.39
C TRP A 283 -6.06 26.60 1.40
N ARG A 284 -5.65 25.68 2.27
CA ARG A 284 -4.55 25.88 3.23
C ARG A 284 -3.39 24.98 2.86
N MET A 285 -2.20 25.55 2.73
CA MET A 285 -1.01 24.74 2.58
C MET A 285 -0.67 24.06 3.90
N LYS A 286 -0.37 22.76 3.84
CA LYS A 286 0.19 22.04 4.98
C LYS A 286 1.59 22.58 5.24
N ALA A 287 1.95 22.79 6.51
CA ALA A 287 3.31 23.17 6.87
C ALA A 287 4.30 22.12 6.34
N PRO A 288 5.39 22.52 5.64
CA PRO A 288 6.37 21.57 5.15
C PRO A 288 6.96 20.80 6.33
N GLU A 289 6.85 19.47 6.30
CA GLU A 289 7.57 18.63 7.25
C GLU A 289 9.07 18.85 7.00
N LYS A 290 9.81 19.14 8.09
CA LYS A 290 11.26 19.39 8.00
C LYS A 290 11.91 18.13 7.45
N LYS A 291 12.33 18.17 6.19
CA LYS A 291 13.18 17.12 5.64
C LYS A 291 14.48 17.11 6.45
N PRO A 292 14.98 15.94 6.88
CA PRO A 292 16.27 15.87 7.53
C PRO A 292 17.32 16.50 6.61
N LEU A 293 18.03 17.51 7.14
CA LEU A 293 19.01 18.33 6.40
C LEU A 293 20.18 17.48 5.87
N ILE A 294 20.42 16.35 6.52
CA ILE A 294 21.46 15.39 6.22
C ILE A 294 20.73 14.07 5.96
N ARG A 295 20.90 13.49 4.77
CA ARG A 295 20.57 12.08 4.57
C ARG A 295 21.48 11.29 5.52
N PRO A 296 20.96 10.39 6.38
CA PRO A 296 21.81 9.44 7.08
C PRO A 296 22.67 8.74 6.00
N GLU A 297 23.99 8.93 6.06
CA GLU A 297 24.90 8.16 5.22
C GLU A 297 24.75 6.70 5.64
N LYS A 298 24.51 5.81 4.67
CA LYS A 298 24.51 4.38 4.96
C LYS A 298 25.87 4.01 5.55
N PRO A 299 25.95 3.10 6.54
CA PRO A 299 27.24 2.64 7.10
C PRO A 299 28.25 2.16 6.03
N GLU A 300 27.74 1.71 4.88
CA GLU A 300 28.52 1.33 3.70
C GLU A 300 29.24 2.50 3.01
N GLU A 301 28.71 3.72 3.06
CA GLU A 301 29.28 4.93 2.42
C GLU A 301 30.38 5.58 3.28
N VAL A 302 30.30 5.44 4.61
CA VAL A 302 31.31 5.93 5.57
C VAL A 302 32.59 5.09 5.55
N ARG A 303 32.48 3.81 5.17
CA ARG A 303 33.65 2.98 4.85
C ARG A 303 34.15 3.31 3.44
N ALA A 304 34.75 4.50 3.30
CA ALA A 304 35.71 4.73 2.24
C ALA A 304 36.65 3.50 2.21
N LYS A 305 36.63 2.76 1.10
CA LYS A 305 37.60 1.68 0.84
C LYS A 305 38.97 2.34 0.93
N VAL A 306 39.60 2.24 2.10
CA VAL A 306 41.01 2.54 2.28
C VAL A 306 41.72 1.56 1.36
N ARG A 307 42.05 2.02 0.15
CA ARG A 307 43.01 1.35 -0.72
C ARG A 307 44.29 1.31 0.10
N ARG A 308 44.53 0.18 0.75
CA ARG A 308 45.79 -0.13 1.42
C ARG A 308 46.88 0.14 0.38
N GLY A 309 47.59 1.25 0.54
CA GLY A 309 48.74 1.56 -0.30
C GLY A 309 49.65 0.34 -0.30
N SER A 310 50.17 -0.02 -1.48
CA SER A 310 51.09 -1.14 -1.64
C SER A 310 52.16 -1.05 -0.55
N GLN A 311 52.13 -1.98 0.40
CA GLN A 311 53.19 -2.12 1.38
C GLN A 311 54.44 -2.47 0.58
N LYS A 312 55.33 -1.50 0.37
CA LYS A 312 56.69 -1.74 -0.11
C LYS A 312 57.28 -2.79 0.83
N LYS A 313 57.43 -4.01 0.35
CA LYS A 313 58.19 -5.05 1.05
C LYS A 313 59.59 -4.50 1.28
N GLN A 314 59.97 -4.34 2.55
CA GLN A 314 61.36 -4.13 2.94
C GLN A 314 62.16 -5.33 2.40
N PRO A 315 63.17 -5.12 1.53
CA PRO A 315 63.99 -6.22 1.05
C PRO A 315 64.72 -6.88 2.22
N SER A 316 64.92 -8.19 2.11
CA SER A 316 65.62 -9.01 3.11
C SER A 316 66.98 -8.39 3.46
N PRO A 317 67.38 -8.34 4.75
CA PRO A 317 68.67 -7.78 5.18
C PRO A 317 69.88 -8.38 4.45
N ILE A 318 69.79 -9.64 4.03
CA ILE A 318 70.84 -10.31 3.25
C ILE A 318 71.05 -9.64 1.89
N HIS A 319 69.98 -9.13 1.28
CA HIS A 319 70.04 -8.50 -0.04
C HIS A 319 70.63 -7.09 0.00
N ALA A 320 70.44 -6.37 1.11
CA ALA A 320 71.03 -5.05 1.34
C ALA A 320 72.52 -5.11 1.68
N LEU A 321 72.99 -6.22 2.28
CA LEU A 321 74.40 -6.43 2.62
C LEU A 321 75.26 -6.88 1.43
N ALA A 322 74.64 -7.44 0.39
CA ALA A 322 75.32 -7.82 -0.84
C ALA A 322 75.79 -6.61 -1.67
N GLU A 323 75.16 -5.44 -1.51
CA GLU A 323 75.53 -4.19 -2.21
C GLU A 323 76.82 -3.54 -1.66
N PHE A 324 77.33 -3.99 -0.50
CA PHE A 324 78.53 -3.42 0.14
C PHE A 324 79.79 -4.26 -0.01
N GLN A 325 79.73 -5.41 -0.68
CA GLN A 325 80.94 -6.16 -1.03
C GLN A 325 81.51 -5.61 -2.35
N SER A 326 82.36 -4.58 -2.24
CA SER A 326 83.19 -4.11 -3.36
C SER A 326 84.42 -5.01 -3.52
N PRO A 327 84.85 -5.31 -4.77
CA PRO A 327 85.89 -6.28 -5.04
C PRO A 327 87.28 -5.69 -4.78
N ALA A 328 88.03 -6.29 -3.87
CA ALA A 328 89.48 -6.18 -3.87
C ALA A 328 90.11 -7.36 -3.13
N ASP A 329 91.17 -7.85 -3.75
CA ASP A 329 92.23 -8.73 -3.26
C ASP A 329 91.90 -10.22 -3.16
N ASN A 330 92.25 -10.94 -4.23
CA ASN A 330 93.42 -11.83 -4.23
C ASN A 330 93.80 -12.16 -5.69
N VAL A 331 94.95 -11.64 -6.15
CA VAL A 331 96.24 -12.34 -6.40
C VAL A 331 96.20 -13.27 -7.61
#